data_AF-A0AAE3NXH4-F1
#
_entry.id   AF-A0AAE3NXH4-F1
#
_cell.length_a   1.000
_cell.length_b   1.000
_cell.length_c   1.000
_cell.angle_alpha   90.00
_cell.angle_beta   90.00
_cell.angle_gamma   90.00
#
_symmetry.space_group_name_H-M   'P 1'
#
loop_
_entity.id
_entity.type
_entity.pdbx_description
1 polymer ?
#
loop_
_entity_poly.entity_id
_entity_poly.type
_entity_poly.pdbx_seq_one_letter_code
_entity_poly.pdbx_strand_id
1 'polypeptide(L)'
;MQVKNIKILILIIILFLGCSSKKNDDDTLVKVFVEKLIIDETYFRDKKILTAKKEELFNKYKIAEKDFEIALKAKLYNKDEYNDFFRMSNKLLYDLKNSGAIN
;
A
#
# COMPACT_ATOMS: atom_id res chain seq x y z
N MET A 1 -47.94 15.09 5.97
CA MET A 1 -47.22 13.93 5.40
C MET A 1 -45.82 14.38 4.93
N GLN A 2 -44.89 14.64 5.87
CA GLN A 2 -43.57 15.25 5.57
C GLN A 2 -42.39 14.55 6.30
N VAL A 3 -42.65 13.59 7.19
CA VAL A 3 -41.62 12.92 8.02
C VAL A 3 -41.09 11.61 7.43
N LYS A 4 -41.70 11.06 6.37
CA LYS A 4 -41.25 9.80 5.75
C LYS A 4 -39.98 9.96 4.90
N ASN A 5 -39.73 11.14 4.35
CA ASN A 5 -38.59 11.40 3.46
C ASN A 5 -37.28 11.72 4.21
N ILE A 6 -37.38 12.13 5.49
CA ILE A 6 -36.21 12.44 6.32
C ILE A 6 -35.45 11.18 6.75
N LYS A 7 -36.16 10.05 6.94
CA LYS A 7 -35.54 8.77 7.30
C LYS A 7 -34.63 8.23 6.19
N ILE A 8 -35.01 8.46 4.93
CA ILE A 8 -34.21 8.07 3.75
C ILE A 8 -32.95 8.94 3.64
N LEU A 9 -33.07 10.24 3.94
CA LEU A 9 -31.93 11.17 3.92
C LEU A 9 -30.87 10.80 4.97
N ILE A 10 -31.30 10.40 6.18
CA ILE A 10 -30.39 9.94 7.25
C ILE A 10 -29.70 8.63 6.87
N LEU A 11 -30.40 7.70 6.20
CA LEU A 11 -29.83 6.43 5.75
C LEU A 11 -28.70 6.63 4.71
N ILE A 12 -28.84 7.63 3.83
CA ILE A 12 -27.83 7.97 2.82
C ILE A 12 -26.58 8.58 3.46
N ILE A 13 -26.72 9.41 4.51
CA ILE A 13 -25.59 10.04 5.20
C ILE A 13 -24.73 9.00 5.94
N ILE A 14 -25.34 7.96 6.50
CA ILE A 14 -24.62 6.88 7.20
C ILE A 14 -23.75 6.06 6.22
N LEU A 15 -24.16 5.93 4.96
CA LEU A 15 -23.38 5.23 3.93
C LEU A 15 -22.09 5.97 3.52
N PHE A 16 -21.99 7.28 3.76
CA PHE A 16 -20.78 8.07 3.46
C PHE A 16 -19.77 8.11 4.62
N LEU A 17 -20.15 7.70 5.84
CA LEU A 17 -19.24 7.66 7.00
C LEU A 17 -18.40 6.37 7.08
N GLY A 18 -18.60 5.43 6.14
CA GLY A 18 -17.98 4.11 6.16
C GLY A 18 -16.66 3.94 5.42
N CYS A 19 -16.02 5.02 4.94
CA CYS A 19 -14.68 4.93 4.34
C CYS A 19 -13.64 5.53 5.29
N SER A 20 -13.35 4.82 6.40
CA SER A 20 -12.13 5.06 7.15
C SER A 20 -10.97 4.63 6.26
N SER A 21 -10.22 5.57 5.68
CA SER A 21 -8.95 5.26 5.06
C SER A 21 -8.10 4.58 6.13
N LYS A 22 -7.95 3.26 6.01
CA LYS A 22 -7.05 2.51 6.85
C LYS A 22 -5.69 3.14 6.59
N LYS A 23 -5.16 3.87 7.58
CA LYS A 23 -3.78 4.37 7.51
C LYS A 23 -2.94 3.11 7.35
N ASN A 24 -2.36 2.90 6.16
CA ASN A 24 -1.52 1.73 5.93
C ASN A 24 -0.40 1.82 6.96
N ASP A 25 -0.26 0.77 7.78
CA ASP A 25 0.79 0.75 8.78
C ASP A 25 2.16 0.76 8.06
N ASP A 26 3.13 1.42 8.69
CA ASP A 26 4.44 1.65 8.07
C ASP A 26 5.15 0.32 7.75
N ASP A 27 4.92 -0.73 8.53
CA ASP A 27 5.43 -2.08 8.27
C ASP A 27 4.90 -2.67 6.96
N THR A 28 3.60 -2.52 6.71
CA THR A 28 2.96 -2.95 5.46
C THR A 28 3.49 -2.16 4.28
N LEU A 29 3.65 -0.84 4.40
CA LEU A 29 4.23 -0.01 3.34
C LEU A 29 5.67 -0.43 3.02
N VAL A 30 6.48 -0.72 4.04
CA VAL A 30 7.86 -1.21 3.88
C VAL A 30 7.88 -2.55 3.13
N LYS A 31 7.02 -3.49 3.52
CA LYS A 31 6.93 -4.81 2.86
C LYS A 31 6.52 -4.68 1.39
N VAL A 32 5.46 -3.89 1.12
CA VAL A 32 4.97 -3.66 -0.24
C VAL A 32 6.06 -2.99 -1.09
N PHE A 33 6.77 -2.00 -0.54
CA PHE A 33 7.85 -1.31 -1.25
C PHE A 33 9.00 -2.25 -1.61
N VAL A 34 9.49 -3.04 -0.64
CA VAL A 34 10.61 -3.97 -0.86
C VAL A 34 10.21 -5.09 -1.83
N GLU A 35 9.05 -5.70 -1.67
CA GLU A 35 8.58 -6.75 -2.59
C GLU A 35 8.33 -6.19 -4.00
N LYS A 36 7.80 -4.95 -4.11
CA LYS A 36 7.64 -4.29 -5.41
C LYS A 36 8.98 -4.06 -6.10
N LEU A 37 10.00 -3.60 -5.37
CA LEU A 37 11.35 -3.44 -5.92
C LEU A 37 11.91 -4.77 -6.44
N ILE A 38 11.77 -5.85 -5.67
CA ILE A 38 12.21 -7.19 -6.08
C ILE A 38 11.48 -7.63 -7.35
N ILE A 39 10.16 -7.43 -7.43
CA ILE A 39 9.33 -7.76 -8.61
C ILE A 39 9.78 -6.93 -9.83
N ASP A 40 9.99 -5.63 -9.64
CA ASP A 40 10.47 -4.73 -10.70
C ASP A 40 11.83 -5.19 -11.23
N GLU A 41 12.80 -5.48 -10.37
CA GLU A 41 14.14 -5.96 -10.78
C GLU A 41 14.11 -7.36 -11.40
N THR A 42 13.28 -8.27 -10.90
CA THR A 42 13.22 -9.66 -11.36
C THR A 42 12.54 -9.77 -12.73
N TYR A 43 11.47 -9.01 -12.95
CA TYR A 43 10.58 -9.17 -14.11
C TYR A 43 10.60 -7.98 -15.09
N PHE A 44 11.54 -7.02 -14.96
CA PHE A 44 11.57 -5.81 -15.80
C PHE A 44 11.51 -6.08 -17.31
N ARG A 45 12.02 -7.22 -17.78
CA ARG A 45 12.06 -7.59 -19.20
C ARG A 45 10.75 -8.19 -19.71
N ASP A 46 9.92 -8.74 -18.82
CA ASP A 46 8.64 -9.35 -19.18
C ASP A 46 7.49 -8.53 -18.59
N LYS A 47 6.96 -7.63 -19.41
CA LYS A 47 5.85 -6.74 -19.01
C LYS A 47 4.60 -7.51 -18.57
N LYS A 48 4.33 -8.68 -19.14
CA LYS A 48 3.12 -9.45 -18.81
C LYS A 48 3.26 -10.08 -17.43
N ILE A 49 4.41 -10.70 -17.15
CA ILE A 49 4.70 -11.27 -15.83
C ILE A 49 4.81 -10.17 -14.78
N LEU A 50 5.45 -9.05 -15.11
CA LEU A 50 5.59 -7.90 -14.22
C LEU A 50 4.23 -7.38 -13.74
N THR A 51 3.28 -7.17 -14.67
CA THR A 51 1.93 -6.70 -14.32
C THR A 51 1.21 -7.70 -13.42
N ALA A 52 1.24 -9.00 -13.78
CA ALA A 52 0.60 -10.04 -12.98
C ALA A 52 1.17 -10.10 -11.56
N LYS A 53 2.50 -10.00 -11.40
CA LYS A 53 3.16 -10.03 -10.09
C LYS A 53 2.88 -8.79 -9.24
N LYS A 54 2.75 -7.61 -9.86
CA LYS A 54 2.30 -6.41 -9.14
C LYS A 54 0.86 -6.54 -8.66
N GLU A 55 -0.03 -7.06 -9.50
CA GLU A 55 -1.43 -7.31 -9.12
C GLU A 55 -1.52 -8.29 -7.95
N GLU A 56 -0.78 -9.41 -8.01
CA GLU A 56 -0.65 -10.37 -6.91
C GLU A 56 -0.16 -9.70 -5.61
N LEU A 57 0.86 -8.83 -5.69
CA LEU A 57 1.41 -8.10 -4.55
C LEU A 57 0.36 -7.21 -3.88
N PHE A 58 -0.29 -6.34 -4.66
CA PHE A 58 -1.27 -5.40 -4.12
C PHE A 58 -2.49 -6.11 -3.52
N ASN A 59 -2.91 -7.23 -4.13
CA ASN A 59 -3.96 -8.10 -3.60
C ASN A 59 -3.54 -8.79 -2.29
N LYS A 60 -2.30 -9.30 -2.20
CA LYS A 60 -1.74 -9.94 -1.00
C LYS A 60 -1.81 -9.02 0.23
N TYR A 61 -1.47 -7.74 0.04
CA TYR A 61 -1.49 -6.74 1.11
C TYR A 61 -2.81 -5.99 1.25
N LYS A 62 -3.81 -6.30 0.40
CA LYS A 62 -5.13 -5.66 0.39
C LYS A 62 -5.05 -4.14 0.33
N ILE A 63 -4.13 -3.63 -0.48
CA ILE A 63 -3.84 -2.21 -0.65
C ILE A 63 -3.96 -1.86 -2.14
N ALA A 64 -4.69 -0.79 -2.46
CA ALA A 64 -4.73 -0.31 -3.83
C ALA A 64 -3.38 0.34 -4.20
N GLU A 65 -2.90 0.12 -5.43
CA GLU A 65 -1.63 0.69 -5.90
C GLU A 65 -1.60 2.22 -5.74
N LYS A 66 -2.72 2.89 -6.04
CA LYS A 66 -2.86 4.34 -5.85
C LYS A 66 -2.70 4.77 -4.38
N ASP A 67 -3.27 4.01 -3.44
CA ASP A 67 -3.18 4.33 -2.01
C ASP A 67 -1.75 4.11 -1.49
N PHE A 68 -1.06 3.08 -1.99
CA PHE A 68 0.35 2.86 -1.75
C PHE A 68 1.19 4.05 -2.25
N GLU A 69 0.97 4.51 -3.50
CA GLU A 69 1.70 5.65 -4.05
C GLU A 69 1.47 6.95 -3.27
N ILE A 70 0.24 7.20 -2.83
CA ILE A 70 -0.11 8.36 -2.01
C ILE A 70 0.62 8.27 -0.65
N ALA A 71 0.57 7.10 0.00
CA ALA A 71 1.24 6.90 1.28
C ALA A 71 2.77 7.03 1.17
N LEU A 72 3.37 6.48 0.11
CA LEU A 72 4.80 6.62 -0.15
C LEU A 72 5.20 8.09 -0.40
N LYS A 73 4.41 8.82 -1.19
CA LYS A 73 4.62 10.27 -1.40
C LYS A 73 4.49 11.06 -0.11
N ALA A 74 3.53 10.71 0.75
CA ALA A 74 3.38 11.37 2.05
C ALA A 74 4.66 11.28 2.91
N LYS A 75 5.35 10.13 2.87
CA LYS A 75 6.65 9.94 3.56
C LYS A 75 7.74 10.87 3.03
N LEU A 76 7.73 11.22 1.73
CA LEU A 76 8.74 12.11 1.13
C LEU A 76 8.67 13.56 1.66
N TYR A 77 7.54 13.98 2.22
CA TYR A 77 7.36 15.34 2.73
C TYR A 77 7.88 15.52 4.16
N ASN A 78 8.14 14.44 4.90
CA ASN A 78 8.72 14.48 6.23
C ASN A 78 10.06 13.73 6.24
N LYS A 79 11.16 14.47 6.42
CA LYS A 79 12.51 13.92 6.37
C LYS A 79 12.75 12.80 7.37
N ASP A 80 12.20 12.91 8.58
CA ASP A 80 12.41 11.91 9.63
C ASP A 80 11.62 10.63 9.31
N GLU A 81 10.36 10.76 8.90
CA GLU A 81 9.55 9.63 8.43
C GLU A 81 10.16 8.96 7.20
N TYR A 82 10.71 9.74 6.26
CA TYR A 82 11.44 9.23 5.10
C TYR A 82 12.65 8.41 5.53
N ASN A 83 13.50 8.94 6.40
CA ASN A 83 14.70 8.26 6.85
C ASN A 83 14.37 6.96 7.59
N ASP A 84 13.36 6.99 8.46
CA ASP A 84 12.90 5.80 9.18
C ASP A 84 12.34 4.74 8.23
N PHE A 85 11.49 5.14 7.27
CA PHE A 85 10.96 4.25 6.25
C PHE A 85 12.06 3.58 5.42
N PHE A 86 13.05 4.35 4.96
CA PHE A 86 14.17 3.82 4.18
C PHE A 86 15.09 2.93 5.02
N ARG A 87 15.33 3.27 6.29
CA ARG A 87 16.07 2.40 7.22
C ARG A 87 15.39 1.05 7.37
N MET A 88 14.07 1.03 7.57
CA MET A 88 13.29 -0.20 7.70
C MET A 88 13.29 -1.01 6.40
N SER A 89 13.12 -0.35 5.24
CA SER A 89 13.16 -0.97 3.92
C SER A 89 14.52 -1.62 3.63
N ASN A 90 15.61 -0.90 3.90
CA ASN A 90 16.96 -1.43 3.73
C ASN A 90 17.24 -2.60 4.67
N LYS A 91 16.80 -2.52 5.93
CA LYS A 91 16.93 -3.64 6.87
C LYS A 91 16.20 -4.88 6.37
N LEU A 92 14.95 -4.74 5.93
CA LEU A 92 14.19 -5.87 5.39
C LEU A 92 14.86 -6.48 4.16
N LEU A 93 15.33 -5.65 3.23
CA LEU A 93 16.05 -6.13 2.05
C LEU A 93 17.34 -6.87 2.43
N TYR A 94 18.10 -6.36 3.42
CA TYR A 94 19.30 -7.01 3.93
C TYR A 94 18.99 -8.37 4.60
N ASP A 95 17.94 -8.43 5.41
CA ASP A 95 17.49 -9.67 6.06
C ASP A 95 17.06 -10.72 5.01
N LEU A 96 16.38 -10.30 3.94
CA LEU A 96 15.99 -11.18 2.83
C LEU A 96 17.22 -11.71 2.06
N LYS A 97 18.22 -10.87 1.81
CA LYS A 97 19.48 -11.29 1.18
C LYS A 97 20.23 -12.31 2.04
N ASN A 98 20.35 -12.05 3.34
CA ASN A 98 21.07 -12.94 4.25
C ASN A 98 20.35 -14.26 4.53
N SER A 99 19.03 -14.29 4.41
CA SER A 99 18.26 -15.54 4.53
C SER A 99 18.29 -16.39 3.25
N GLY A 100 18.88 -15.90 2.15
CA GLY A 100 18.88 -16.57 0.86
C GLY A 100 17.53 -16.54 0.14
N ALA A 101 16.58 -15.70 0.61
CA ALA A 101 15.28 -15.55 -0.01
C ALA A 101 15.36 -14.80 -1.35
N ILE A 102 16.38 -13.96 -1.51
CA ILE A 102 16.70 -13.22 -2.74
C ILE A 102 18.22 -13.20 -2.95
N ASN A 103 18.66 -13.22 -4.21
CA ASN A 103 20.06 -13.26 -4.62
C ASN A 103 20.54 -11.91 -5.16
#